data_AF-A0A820R215-F1
#
_entry.id   AF-A0A820R215-F1
#
_cell.length_a   1.000
_cell.length_b   1.000
_cell.length_c   1.000
_cell.angle_alpha   90.00
_cell.angle_beta   90.00
_cell.angle_gamma   90.00
#
_symmetry.space_group_name_H-M   'P 1'
#
loop_
_entity.id
_entity.type
_entity.pdbx_description
1 polymer ?
#
loop_
_entity_poly.entity_id
_entity_poly.type
_entity_poly.pdbx_seq_one_letter_code
_entity_poly.pdbx_strand_id
1 'polypeptide(L)'
;MATKGRGASNEEHRKLALVIGIGEYENFDQLSNPENDARDMESALESIGFTVTMVLHLKRVAMKHALVKFEDSIQPGDMVLFYFAGHGTQWEDQNYLLPKDIPDAQKRAYNGYTVKVCDFGVARTRNETTRQTKSNNTLAITLQWTAPEILRLGRYTDKSDIYSLGIVYWELATYQIPYDGHEDGVIRAFVLAGDRLDIPDTTPSIFRMVIEQCWTQNPNDRPDGCHLIQMIEECIQVE
;
A
#
# COMPACT_ATOMS: atom_id res chain seq x y z
N MET A 1 -32.43 38.21 4.49
CA MET A 1 -32.09 36.98 5.24
C MET A 1 -30.84 36.40 4.59
N ALA A 2 -29.71 36.45 5.30
CA ALA A 2 -28.43 35.97 4.81
C ALA A 2 -28.33 34.45 5.02
N THR A 3 -28.15 33.68 3.96
CA THR A 3 -27.78 32.27 4.01
C THR A 3 -26.27 32.16 4.21
N LYS A 4 -25.91 31.63 5.37
CA LYS A 4 -24.54 31.41 5.85
C LYS A 4 -23.88 30.33 4.99
N GLY A 5 -22.83 30.68 4.25
CA GLY A 5 -21.95 29.73 3.60
C GLY A 5 -21.32 28.81 4.65
N ARG A 6 -21.51 27.50 4.48
CA ARG A 6 -20.86 26.47 5.28
C ARG A 6 -19.46 26.33 4.70
N GLY A 7 -18.47 26.89 5.38
CA GLY A 7 -17.06 26.73 5.02
C GLY A 7 -16.71 25.25 4.98
N ALA A 8 -16.01 24.83 3.92
CA ALA A 8 -15.31 23.56 3.89
C ALA A 8 -14.23 23.63 4.99
N SER A 9 -14.43 22.88 6.07
CA SER A 9 -13.36 22.62 7.03
C SER A 9 -12.31 21.78 6.31
N ASN A 10 -11.12 22.35 6.15
CA ASN A 10 -9.93 21.61 5.75
C ASN A 10 -9.61 20.68 6.93
N GLU A 11 -10.22 19.50 6.98
CA GLU A 11 -9.88 18.50 7.99
C GLU A 11 -8.52 17.93 7.60
N GLU A 12 -7.50 18.36 8.34
CA GLU A 12 -6.13 17.87 8.20
C GLU A 12 -6.12 16.42 8.70
N HIS A 13 -6.28 15.47 7.77
CA HIS A 13 -6.27 14.04 8.05
C HIS A 13 -4.93 13.64 8.66
N ARG A 14 -4.95 12.97 9.83
CA ARG A 14 -3.71 12.54 10.49
C ARG A 14 -3.06 11.46 9.64
N LYS A 15 -1.76 11.62 9.38
CA LYS A 15 -0.95 10.64 8.68
C LYS A 15 -0.19 9.82 9.71
N LEU A 16 -0.47 8.52 9.81
CA LEU A 16 0.12 7.61 10.79
C LEU A 16 0.86 6.50 10.05
N ALA A 17 2.06 6.15 10.50
CA ALA A 17 2.79 5.02 9.94
C ALA A 17 3.31 4.07 11.02
N LEU A 18 3.29 2.77 10.74
CA LEU A 18 4.00 1.75 11.51
C LEU A 18 5.08 1.15 10.61
N VAL A 19 6.33 1.31 11.02
CA VAL A 19 7.50 0.86 10.28
C VAL A 19 8.19 -0.22 11.09
N ILE A 20 8.27 -1.43 10.56
CA ILE A 20 8.88 -2.59 11.23
C ILE A 20 10.12 -3.03 10.45
N GLY A 21 11.28 -3.03 11.09
CA GLY A 21 12.52 -3.58 10.53
C GLY A 21 13.02 -4.78 11.35
N ILE A 22 13.16 -5.95 10.73
CA ILE A 22 13.71 -7.15 11.38
C ILE A 22 14.87 -7.68 10.54
N GLY A 23 16.08 -7.36 10.97
CA GLY A 23 17.32 -7.89 10.40
C GLY A 23 17.91 -9.04 11.22
N GLU A 24 17.62 -9.04 12.52
CA GLU A 24 18.18 -10.00 13.45
C GLU A 24 17.17 -11.10 13.82
N TYR A 25 17.48 -12.34 13.45
CA TYR A 25 16.66 -13.51 13.74
C TYR A 25 17.35 -14.48 14.71
N GLU A 26 16.60 -15.12 15.60
CA GLU A 26 17.19 -16.09 16.54
C GLU A 26 17.54 -17.42 15.86
N ASN A 27 16.71 -17.84 14.90
CA ASN A 27 16.76 -19.17 14.29
C ASN A 27 16.87 -19.13 12.75
N PHE A 28 16.95 -17.94 12.16
CA PHE A 28 16.99 -17.73 10.71
C PHE A 28 18.22 -16.92 10.32
N ASP A 29 18.47 -16.87 9.01
CA ASP A 29 19.59 -16.14 8.47
C ASP A 29 19.42 -14.64 8.75
N GLN A 30 20.52 -13.94 9.00
CA GLN A 30 20.48 -12.52 9.30
C GLN A 30 20.32 -11.71 8.00
N LEU A 31 19.64 -10.58 8.09
CA LEU A 31 19.55 -9.61 7.00
C LEU A 31 20.23 -8.30 7.41
N SER A 32 21.11 -7.78 6.56
CA SER A 32 21.85 -6.53 6.82
C SER A 32 21.05 -5.26 6.55
N ASN A 33 20.01 -5.35 5.72
CA ASN A 33 19.33 -4.18 5.14
C ASN A 33 18.05 -3.74 5.89
N PRO A 34 17.24 -4.62 6.52
CA PRO A 34 15.95 -4.23 7.06
C PRO A 34 15.94 -3.08 8.06
N GLU A 35 16.99 -2.94 8.86
CA GLU A 35 17.08 -1.80 9.79
C GLU A 35 17.36 -0.49 9.04
N ASN A 36 18.26 -0.49 8.06
CA ASN A 36 18.53 0.69 7.24
C ASN A 36 17.30 1.06 6.42
N ASP A 37 16.66 0.06 5.79
CA ASP A 37 15.42 0.22 5.04
C ASP A 37 14.29 0.84 5.89
N ALA A 38 14.17 0.42 7.15
CA ALA A 38 13.19 0.99 8.09
C ALA A 38 13.52 2.45 8.46
N ARG A 39 14.79 2.79 8.66
CA ARG A 39 15.22 4.17 8.98
C ARG A 39 15.05 5.13 7.81
N ASP A 40 15.36 4.66 6.60
CA ASP A 40 15.16 5.43 5.38
C ASP A 40 13.67 5.69 5.15
N MET A 41 12.84 4.66 5.38
CA MET A 41 11.38 4.78 5.30
C MET A 41 10.81 5.71 6.37
N GLU A 42 11.28 5.63 7.62
CA GLU A 42 10.90 6.57 8.68
C GLU A 42 11.19 8.01 8.25
N SER A 43 12.42 8.28 7.81
CA SER A 43 12.84 9.62 7.36
C SER A 43 12.00 10.14 6.21
N ALA A 44 11.74 9.30 5.20
CA ALA A 44 10.92 9.67 4.04
C ALA A 44 9.48 9.98 4.46
N LEU A 45 8.88 9.17 5.31
CA LEU A 45 7.48 9.35 5.75
C LEU A 45 7.32 10.57 6.66
N GLU A 46 8.26 10.81 7.57
CA GLU A 46 8.26 12.02 8.40
C GLU A 46 8.37 13.28 7.54
N SER A 47 9.18 13.26 6.48
CA SER A 47 9.34 14.41 5.58
C SER A 47 8.03 14.84 4.88
N ILE A 48 7.12 13.89 4.63
CA ILE A 48 5.81 14.15 4.00
C ILE A 48 4.66 14.22 5.02
N GLY A 49 4.99 14.32 6.32
CA GLY A 49 4.07 14.64 7.40
C GLY A 49 3.44 13.45 8.12
N PHE A 50 3.97 12.23 7.98
CA PHE A 50 3.53 11.10 8.79
C PHE A 50 4.09 11.17 10.21
N THR A 51 3.26 10.82 11.18
CA THR A 51 3.72 10.40 12.50
C THR A 51 4.11 8.93 12.43
N VAL A 52 5.42 8.66 12.47
CA VAL A 52 5.95 7.30 12.33
C VAL A 52 6.15 6.64 13.70
N THR A 53 5.67 5.42 13.84
CA THR A 53 6.03 4.50 14.93
C THR A 53 6.98 3.46 14.36
N MET A 54 8.29 3.66 14.51
CA MET A 54 9.29 2.67 14.12
C MET A 54 9.55 1.66 15.23
N VAL A 55 9.58 0.37 14.88
CA VAL A 55 9.94 -0.72 15.79
C VAL A 55 10.90 -1.69 15.10
N LEU A 56 11.92 -2.14 15.84
CA LEU A 56 12.97 -2.99 15.29
C LEU A 56 13.06 -4.32 16.05
N HIS A 57 13.42 -5.38 15.31
CA HIS A 57 13.82 -6.68 15.85
C HIS A 57 12.81 -7.31 16.83
N LEU A 58 11.50 -7.13 16.55
CA LEU A 58 10.44 -7.57 17.43
C LEU A 58 10.26 -9.09 17.43
N LYS A 59 10.12 -9.65 18.63
CA LYS A 59 9.58 -11.00 18.86
C LYS A 59 8.08 -11.04 18.60
N ARG A 60 7.53 -12.22 18.33
CA ARG A 60 6.13 -12.45 17.94
C ARG A 60 5.10 -11.74 18.82
N VAL A 61 5.25 -11.86 20.14
CA VAL A 61 4.31 -11.24 21.10
C VAL A 61 4.38 -9.71 21.01
N ALA A 62 5.58 -9.16 20.95
CA ALA A 62 5.77 -7.71 20.85
C ALA A 62 5.32 -7.17 19.49
N MET A 63 5.57 -7.90 18.40
CA MET A 63 5.08 -7.56 17.06
C MET A 63 3.55 -7.54 17.00
N LYS A 64 2.89 -8.56 17.57
CA LYS A 64 1.43 -8.58 17.69
C LYS A 64 0.90 -7.40 18.52
N HIS A 65 1.54 -7.09 19.64
CA HIS A 65 1.14 -5.94 20.45
C HIS A 65 1.37 -4.60 19.73
N ALA A 66 2.44 -4.46 18.95
CA ALA A 66 2.69 -3.26 18.16
C ALA A 66 1.61 -3.06 17.10
N LEU A 67 1.25 -4.13 16.38
CA LEU A 67 0.17 -4.11 15.38
C LEU A 67 -1.18 -3.74 16.00
N VAL A 68 -1.57 -4.40 17.10
CA VAL A 68 -2.84 -4.10 17.80
C VAL A 68 -2.86 -2.67 18.35
N LYS A 69 -1.76 -2.22 18.97
CA LYS A 69 -1.67 -0.85 19.49
C LYS A 69 -1.76 0.19 18.38
N PHE A 70 -1.16 -0.09 17.23
CA PHE A 70 -1.25 0.78 16.07
C PHE A 70 -2.68 0.80 15.53
N GLU A 71 -3.32 -0.36 15.36
CA GLU A 71 -4.73 -0.49 14.98
C GLU A 71 -5.66 0.30 15.91
N ASP A 72 -5.48 0.17 17.23
CA ASP A 72 -6.26 0.89 18.25
C ASP A 72 -6.07 2.41 18.22
N SER A 73 -4.97 2.91 17.63
CA SER A 73 -4.68 4.35 17.54
C SER A 73 -5.35 5.04 16.34
N ILE A 74 -5.80 4.24 15.37
CA ILE A 74 -6.36 4.69 14.11
C ILE A 74 -7.80 5.15 14.31
N GLN A 75 -8.14 6.28 13.71
CA GLN A 75 -9.46 6.88 13.68
C GLN A 75 -9.98 6.97 12.22
N PRO A 76 -11.31 7.02 12.02
CA PRO A 76 -11.87 7.28 10.70
C PRO A 76 -11.32 8.55 10.08
N GLY A 77 -10.83 8.44 8.84
CA GLY A 77 -10.21 9.56 8.13
C GLY A 77 -8.71 9.69 8.35
N ASP A 78 -8.07 8.85 9.17
CA ASP A 78 -6.61 8.79 9.21
C ASP A 78 -6.07 8.15 7.91
N MET A 79 -4.98 8.71 7.42
CA MET A 79 -4.14 8.11 6.40
C MET A 79 -3.13 7.22 7.09
N VAL A 80 -3.15 5.91 6.81
CA VAL A 80 -2.34 4.93 7.53
C VAL A 80 -1.42 4.21 6.56
N LEU A 81 -0.14 4.08 6.95
CA LEU A 81 0.85 3.32 6.21
C LEU A 81 1.46 2.25 7.12
N PHE A 82 1.55 1.02 6.61
CA PHE A 82 2.31 -0.03 7.25
C PHE A 82 3.49 -0.43 6.37
N TYR A 83 4.69 -0.36 6.92
CA TYR A 83 5.91 -0.82 6.27
C TYR A 83 6.53 -1.96 7.08
N PHE A 84 6.90 -3.04 6.40
CA PHE A 84 7.70 -4.12 6.99
C PHE A 84 8.89 -4.42 6.09
N ALA A 85 10.08 -4.48 6.68
CA ALA A 85 11.27 -5.06 6.09
C ALA A 85 11.76 -6.23 6.97
N GLY A 86 11.96 -7.39 6.35
CA GLY A 86 12.45 -8.59 7.03
C GLY A 86 12.21 -9.83 6.18
N HIS A 87 12.30 -11.00 6.79
CA HIS A 87 11.90 -12.24 6.15
C HIS A 87 10.38 -12.39 6.09
N GLY A 88 9.89 -12.99 5.00
CA GLY A 88 8.51 -13.40 4.86
C GLY A 88 8.37 -14.72 4.12
N THR A 89 7.30 -15.45 4.40
CA THR A 89 7.02 -16.75 3.79
C THR A 89 5.60 -16.83 3.29
N GLN A 90 5.36 -17.66 2.27
CA GLN A 90 4.02 -18.00 1.82
C GLN A 90 3.65 -19.39 2.36
N TRP A 91 2.46 -19.53 2.94
CA TRP A 91 1.89 -20.80 3.37
C TRP A 91 0.40 -20.82 3.05
N GLU A 92 -0.08 -21.86 2.37
CA GLU A 92 -1.49 -21.99 1.95
C GLU A 92 -2.02 -20.73 1.24
N ASP A 93 -1.26 -20.22 0.27
CA ASP A 93 -1.58 -18.99 -0.48
C ASP A 93 -1.70 -17.71 0.38
N GLN A 94 -1.23 -17.74 1.63
CA GLN A 94 -1.16 -16.59 2.53
C GLN A 94 0.28 -16.15 2.78
N ASN A 95 0.54 -14.85 2.75
CA ASN A 95 1.85 -14.28 3.06
C ASN A 95 1.96 -13.98 4.57
N TYR A 96 3.09 -14.37 5.16
CA TYR A 96 3.39 -14.18 6.58
C TYR A 96 4.67 -13.40 6.76
N LEU A 97 4.62 -12.37 7.60
CA LEU A 97 5.78 -11.62 8.07
C LEU A 97 6.43 -12.36 9.23
N LEU A 98 7.74 -12.61 9.17
CA LEU A 98 8.42 -13.41 10.18
C LEU A 98 8.95 -12.55 11.33
N PRO A 99 8.55 -12.81 12.59
CA PRO A 99 9.13 -12.16 13.76
C PRO A 99 10.53 -12.71 14.08
N LYS A 100 11.28 -11.99 14.93
CA LYS A 100 12.65 -12.36 15.35
C LYS A 100 12.78 -13.77 15.93
N ASP A 101 11.80 -14.20 16.73
CA ASP A 101 11.78 -15.48 17.47
C ASP A 101 11.04 -16.60 16.71
N ILE A 102 10.96 -16.51 15.38
CA ILE A 102 10.34 -17.55 14.56
C ILE A 102 11.01 -18.92 14.80
N PRO A 103 10.27 -20.01 15.07
CA PRO A 103 10.86 -21.31 15.36
C PRO A 103 11.53 -21.97 14.17
N ASP A 104 12.65 -22.66 14.42
CA ASP A 104 13.43 -23.45 13.44
C ASP A 104 12.58 -24.43 12.61
N ALA A 105 11.52 -25.00 13.20
CA ALA A 105 10.64 -25.94 12.51
C ALA A 105 10.01 -25.35 11.23
N GLN A 106 9.89 -24.02 11.15
CA GLN A 106 9.37 -23.31 9.97
C GLN A 106 10.46 -22.97 8.93
N LYS A 107 11.76 -23.15 9.25
CA LYS A 107 12.88 -22.90 8.32
C LYS A 107 12.85 -23.84 7.11
N ARG A 108 12.26 -25.03 7.26
CA ARG A 108 12.15 -26.02 6.17
C ARG A 108 11.10 -25.68 5.11
N ALA A 109 10.14 -24.82 5.44
CA ALA A 109 9.12 -24.32 4.50
C ALA A 109 9.48 -22.94 3.92
N TYR A 110 10.64 -22.40 4.31
CA TYR A 110 11.05 -21.04 4.01
C TYR A 110 12.00 -21.00 2.80
N ASN A 111 11.66 -20.17 1.80
CA ASN A 111 12.41 -20.04 0.55
C ASN A 111 13.42 -18.86 0.52
N GLY A 112 13.77 -18.25 1.66
CA GLY A 112 14.87 -17.28 1.70
C GLY A 112 14.54 -15.84 1.24
N TYR A 113 13.27 -15.47 1.12
CA TYR A 113 12.90 -14.14 0.60
C TYR A 113 12.91 -13.03 1.65
N THR A 114 13.53 -11.91 1.28
CA THR A 114 13.28 -10.63 1.96
C THR A 114 11.95 -10.10 1.45
N VAL A 115 11.00 -9.88 2.35
CA VAL A 115 9.70 -9.31 2.04
C VAL A 115 9.70 -7.87 2.52
N LYS A 116 9.41 -6.96 1.59
CA LYS A 116 9.12 -5.55 1.85
C LYS A 116 7.64 -5.33 1.60
N VAL A 117 6.82 -5.30 2.66
CA VAL A 117 5.39 -4.99 2.51
C VAL A 117 5.21 -3.51 2.77
N CYS A 118 4.61 -2.81 1.82
CA CYS A 118 4.05 -1.49 2.01
C CYS A 118 2.54 -1.63 1.79
N ASP A 119 1.76 -1.63 2.86
CA ASP A 119 0.30 -1.61 2.78
C ASP A 119 -0.17 -0.19 3.05
N PHE A 120 -0.94 0.35 2.11
CA PHE A 120 -1.43 1.72 2.14
C PHE A 120 -2.95 1.68 2.23
N GLY A 121 -3.50 2.14 3.36
CA GLY A 121 -4.93 2.12 3.61
C GLY A 121 -5.40 3.41 4.26
N VAL A 122 -6.43 4.03 3.68
CA VAL A 122 -7.20 5.05 4.42
C VAL A 122 -8.10 4.31 5.41
N ALA A 123 -7.99 4.64 6.69
CA ALA A 123 -8.83 4.06 7.72
C ALA A 123 -10.27 4.52 7.53
N ARG A 124 -11.11 3.64 6.98
CA ARG A 124 -12.55 3.89 6.83
C ARG A 124 -13.32 3.14 7.90
N THR A 125 -14.33 3.81 8.45
CA THR A 125 -15.28 3.19 9.38
C THR A 125 -15.84 1.93 8.76
N ARG A 126 -15.85 0.83 9.52
CA ARG A 126 -16.33 -0.52 9.14
C ARG A 126 -17.72 -0.58 8.47
N ASN A 127 -18.46 0.52 8.48
CA ASN A 127 -19.83 0.62 8.01
C ASN A 127 -19.98 1.08 6.55
N GLU A 128 -18.93 1.49 5.83
CA GLU A 128 -19.11 2.12 4.50
C GLU A 128 -18.61 1.34 3.28
N THR A 129 -17.87 0.23 3.41
CA THR A 129 -17.33 -0.47 2.21
C THR A 129 -17.54 -1.97 2.16
N THR A 130 -18.24 -2.60 3.12
CA THR A 130 -18.63 -4.00 2.93
C THR A 130 -19.93 -4.10 2.13
N ARG A 131 -19.93 -3.72 0.85
CA ARG A 131 -20.89 -4.30 -0.09
C ARG A 131 -20.43 -5.74 -0.33
N GLN A 132 -20.82 -6.63 0.59
CA GLN A 132 -20.81 -8.07 0.34
C GLN A 132 -21.69 -8.31 -0.88
N THR A 133 -21.11 -8.44 -2.07
CA THR A 133 -21.81 -9.08 -3.18
C THR A 133 -21.91 -10.56 -2.83
N LYS A 134 -23.09 -10.95 -2.35
CA LYS A 134 -23.53 -12.34 -2.25
C LYS A 134 -23.49 -12.95 -3.67
N SER A 135 -22.35 -13.52 -4.04
CA SER A 135 -22.25 -14.43 -5.19
C SER A 135 -21.05 -15.33 -5.00
N ASN A 136 -21.28 -16.62 -5.16
CA ASN A 136 -20.42 -17.72 -4.75
C ASN A 136 -18.98 -17.61 -5.30
N ASN A 137 -17.99 -17.97 -4.47
CA ASN A 137 -16.59 -18.27 -4.82
C ASN A 137 -15.73 -17.19 -5.51
N THR A 138 -16.07 -15.92 -5.43
CA THR A 138 -15.17 -14.86 -5.94
C THR A 138 -14.64 -14.07 -4.75
N LEU A 139 -13.31 -13.99 -4.63
CA LEU A 139 -12.62 -12.99 -3.79
C LEU A 139 -13.37 -11.66 -3.88
N ALA A 140 -13.48 -10.93 -2.77
CA ALA A 140 -13.89 -9.53 -2.81
C ALA A 140 -12.79 -8.75 -3.54
N ILE A 141 -12.83 -8.75 -4.87
CA ILE A 141 -11.96 -7.96 -5.73
C ILE A 141 -12.48 -6.53 -5.62
N THR A 142 -11.67 -5.65 -5.04
CA THR A 142 -11.99 -4.22 -5.05
C THR A 142 -11.67 -3.69 -6.46
N LEU A 143 -12.68 -3.67 -7.32
CA LEU A 143 -12.56 -3.39 -8.77
C LEU A 143 -11.82 -2.09 -9.11
N GLN A 144 -11.90 -1.10 -8.23
CA GLN A 144 -11.29 0.21 -8.36
C GLN A 144 -9.76 0.17 -8.53
N TRP A 145 -9.07 -0.84 -7.96
CA TRP A 145 -7.61 -1.00 -8.08
C TRP A 145 -7.21 -2.03 -9.14
N THR A 146 -8.19 -2.67 -9.80
CA THR A 146 -7.93 -3.87 -10.59
C THR A 146 -7.41 -3.55 -11.99
N ALA A 147 -6.28 -4.16 -12.35
CA ALA A 147 -5.63 -3.99 -13.64
C ALA A 147 -6.50 -4.49 -14.82
N PRO A 148 -6.39 -3.88 -16.02
CA PRO A 148 -7.23 -4.22 -17.18
C PRO A 148 -7.11 -5.69 -17.62
N GLU A 149 -5.94 -6.31 -17.49
CA GLU A 149 -5.73 -7.72 -17.80
C GLU A 149 -6.42 -8.66 -16.80
N ILE A 150 -6.54 -8.28 -15.52
CA ILE A 150 -7.34 -9.03 -14.54
C ILE A 150 -8.83 -8.88 -14.88
N LEU A 151 -9.29 -7.66 -15.18
CA LEU A 151 -10.69 -7.40 -15.56
C LEU A 151 -11.13 -8.15 -16.84
N ARG A 152 -10.17 -8.50 -17.70
CA ARG A 152 -10.39 -9.19 -18.97
C ARG A 152 -10.23 -10.71 -18.86
N LEU A 153 -9.16 -11.17 -18.22
CA LEU A 153 -8.72 -12.57 -18.25
C LEU A 153 -8.70 -13.23 -16.87
N GLY A 154 -8.86 -12.47 -15.79
CA GLY A 154 -8.79 -12.96 -14.41
C GLY A 154 -7.39 -13.41 -13.98
N ARG A 155 -6.34 -13.01 -14.69
CA ARG A 155 -4.96 -13.44 -14.41
C ARG A 155 -4.20 -12.35 -13.68
N TYR A 156 -3.76 -12.67 -12.47
CA TYR A 156 -2.85 -11.84 -11.68
C TYR A 156 -1.41 -12.02 -12.14
N THR A 157 -0.63 -10.94 -12.09
CA THR A 157 0.80 -10.91 -12.42
C THR A 157 1.49 -9.85 -11.57
N ASP A 158 2.81 -9.89 -11.44
CA ASP A 158 3.56 -8.82 -10.76
C ASP A 158 3.26 -7.43 -11.38
N LYS A 159 2.99 -7.39 -12.70
CA LYS A 159 2.61 -6.16 -13.39
C LYS A 159 1.22 -5.65 -13.05
N SER A 160 0.29 -6.52 -12.63
CA SER A 160 -1.02 -6.09 -12.13
C SER A 160 -0.92 -5.47 -10.74
N ASP A 161 0.06 -5.88 -9.94
CA ASP A 161 0.35 -5.25 -8.65
C ASP A 161 0.92 -3.84 -8.85
N ILE A 162 1.80 -3.66 -9.84
CA ILE A 162 2.30 -2.32 -10.24
C ILE A 162 1.14 -1.39 -10.68
N TYR A 163 0.15 -1.91 -11.40
CA TYR A 163 -1.04 -1.11 -11.75
C TYR A 163 -1.81 -0.67 -10.50
N SER A 164 -2.02 -1.60 -9.58
CA SER A 164 -2.74 -1.35 -8.32
C SER A 164 -2.01 -0.29 -7.49
N LEU A 165 -0.67 -0.34 -7.44
CA LEU A 165 0.17 0.70 -6.83
C LEU A 165 0.01 2.06 -7.52
N GLY A 166 -0.13 2.10 -8.85
CA GLY A 166 -0.41 3.35 -9.58
C GLY A 166 -1.71 4.03 -9.12
N ILE A 167 -2.77 3.25 -8.87
CA ILE A 167 -4.03 3.77 -8.32
C ILE A 167 -3.83 4.27 -6.89
N VAL A 168 -3.06 3.57 -6.06
CA VAL A 168 -2.71 4.02 -4.70
C VAL A 168 -1.94 5.36 -4.73
N TYR A 169 -0.96 5.51 -5.62
CA TYR A 169 -0.25 6.78 -5.78
C TYR A 169 -1.17 7.91 -6.27
N TRP A 170 -2.16 7.59 -7.11
CA TRP A 170 -3.20 8.56 -7.49
C TRP A 170 -4.07 8.98 -6.30
N GLU A 171 -4.47 8.05 -5.43
CA GLU A 171 -5.22 8.36 -4.20
C GLU A 171 -4.40 9.28 -3.29
N LEU A 172 -3.11 9.00 -3.15
CA LEU A 172 -2.17 9.83 -2.41
C LEU A 172 -2.03 11.26 -2.97
N ALA A 173 -1.98 11.38 -4.30
CA ALA A 173 -1.86 12.67 -4.97
C ALA A 173 -3.12 13.53 -4.82
N THR A 174 -4.30 12.90 -4.74
CA THR A 174 -5.60 13.58 -4.84
C THR A 174 -6.36 13.64 -3.53
N TYR A 175 -6.04 12.76 -2.58
CA TYR A 175 -6.82 12.48 -1.38
C TYR A 175 -8.27 12.06 -1.68
N GLN A 176 -8.51 11.46 -2.84
CA GLN A 176 -9.84 11.05 -3.30
C GLN A 176 -10.01 9.53 -3.34
N ILE A 177 -11.27 9.09 -3.34
CA ILE A 177 -11.64 7.68 -3.54
C ILE A 177 -11.64 7.39 -5.05
N PRO A 178 -10.90 6.39 -5.56
CA PRO A 178 -10.87 6.08 -6.98
C PRO A 178 -12.27 5.72 -7.46
N TYR A 179 -12.71 6.41 -8.51
CA TYR A 179 -14.02 6.18 -9.12
C TYR A 179 -15.19 6.34 -8.13
N ASP A 180 -15.10 7.27 -7.18
CA ASP A 180 -16.16 7.46 -6.17
C ASP A 180 -17.54 7.60 -6.82
N GLY A 181 -18.54 6.94 -6.22
CA GLY A 181 -19.91 6.93 -6.72
C GLY A 181 -20.18 6.20 -8.05
N HIS A 182 -19.17 5.63 -8.71
CA HIS A 182 -19.37 4.91 -9.98
C HIS A 182 -19.72 3.43 -9.76
N GLU A 183 -20.57 2.89 -10.63
CA GLU A 183 -20.90 1.47 -10.63
C GLU A 183 -19.78 0.62 -11.25
N ASP A 184 -19.59 -0.59 -10.73
CA ASP A 184 -18.59 -1.58 -11.17
C ASP A 184 -18.51 -1.77 -12.69
N GLY A 185 -19.67 -1.82 -13.37
CA GLY A 185 -19.73 -1.97 -14.82
C GLY A 185 -19.17 -0.77 -15.59
N VAL A 186 -19.34 0.44 -15.04
CA VAL A 186 -18.83 1.69 -15.62
C VAL A 186 -17.32 1.77 -15.41
N ILE A 187 -16.85 1.47 -14.21
CA ILE A 187 -15.41 1.42 -13.89
C ILE A 187 -14.71 0.42 -14.81
N ARG A 188 -15.27 -0.78 -14.97
CA ARG A 188 -14.72 -1.80 -15.85
C ARG A 188 -14.64 -1.34 -17.31
N ALA A 189 -15.68 -0.69 -17.83
CA ALA A 189 -15.69 -0.20 -19.20
C ALA A 189 -14.63 0.89 -19.42
N PHE A 190 -14.53 1.84 -18.49
CA PHE A 190 -13.56 2.94 -18.50
C PHE A 190 -12.11 2.43 -18.51
N VAL A 191 -11.76 1.55 -17.56
CA VAL A 191 -10.41 0.97 -17.45
C VAL A 191 -10.05 0.14 -18.69
N LEU A 192 -11.01 -0.64 -19.23
CA LEU A 192 -10.77 -1.47 -20.41
C LEU A 192 -10.65 -0.65 -21.71
N ALA A 193 -11.24 0.54 -21.77
CA ALA A 193 -11.12 1.47 -22.89
C ALA A 193 -9.75 2.18 -22.94
N GLY A 194 -9.00 2.14 -21.83
CA GLY A 194 -7.71 2.83 -21.72
C GLY A 194 -7.79 4.18 -21.03
N ASP A 195 -8.98 4.58 -20.58
CA ASP A 195 -9.18 5.84 -19.86
C ASP A 195 -8.60 5.76 -18.44
N ARG A 196 -8.19 6.90 -17.89
CA ARG A 196 -7.54 7.02 -16.56
C ARG A 196 -8.14 8.17 -15.77
N LEU A 197 -7.98 8.10 -14.45
CA LEU A 197 -8.41 9.17 -13.55
C LEU A 197 -7.57 10.43 -13.78
N ASP A 198 -8.19 11.60 -13.63
CA ASP A 198 -7.47 12.87 -13.79
C ASP A 198 -6.47 13.06 -12.65
N ILE A 199 -5.24 13.43 -12.99
CA ILE A 199 -4.22 13.85 -12.02
C ILE A 199 -4.22 15.40 -12.00
N PRO A 200 -4.37 16.06 -10.85
CA PRO A 200 -4.30 17.52 -10.75
C PRO A 200 -2.97 18.10 -11.24
N ASP A 201 -3.01 19.29 -11.85
CA ASP A 201 -1.80 19.99 -12.30
C ASP A 201 -0.87 20.40 -11.15
N THR A 202 -1.39 20.43 -9.92
CA THR A 202 -0.63 20.69 -8.70
C THR A 202 0.22 19.51 -8.26
N THR A 203 0.02 18.32 -8.82
CA THR A 203 0.82 17.13 -8.49
C THR A 203 2.24 17.29 -9.06
N PRO A 204 3.31 17.12 -8.26
CA PRO A 204 4.69 17.21 -8.73
C PRO A 204 4.92 16.34 -9.97
N SER A 205 5.63 16.87 -10.97
CA SER A 205 5.76 16.25 -12.30
C SER A 205 6.33 14.84 -12.26
N ILE A 206 7.29 14.61 -11.35
CA ILE A 206 7.90 13.30 -11.16
C ILE A 206 6.92 12.29 -10.53
N PHE A 207 6.09 12.73 -9.58
CA PHE A 207 5.07 11.88 -8.97
C PHE A 207 3.92 11.55 -9.94
N ARG A 208 3.53 12.53 -10.77
CA ARG A 208 2.64 12.31 -11.92
C ARG A 208 3.21 11.24 -12.85
N MET A 209 4.49 11.34 -13.21
CA MET A 209 5.13 10.36 -14.10
C MET A 209 5.10 8.95 -13.50
N VAL A 210 5.35 8.79 -12.19
CA VAL A 210 5.24 7.51 -11.49
C VAL A 210 3.83 6.92 -11.62
N ILE A 211 2.79 7.71 -11.32
CA ILE A 211 1.38 7.28 -11.45
C ILE A 211 1.11 6.85 -12.91
N GLU A 212 1.50 7.70 -13.86
CA GLU A 212 1.28 7.50 -15.29
C GLU A 212 1.93 6.23 -15.85
N GLN A 213 3.14 5.90 -15.40
CA GLN A 213 3.81 4.68 -15.82
C GLN A 213 3.25 3.42 -15.16
N CYS A 214 2.88 3.49 -13.88
CA CYS A 214 2.34 2.35 -13.14
C CYS A 214 1.03 1.84 -13.74
N TRP A 215 0.13 2.72 -14.18
CA TRP A 215 -1.18 2.34 -14.69
C TRP A 215 -1.27 2.24 -16.22
N THR A 216 -0.15 2.07 -16.94
CA THR A 216 -0.18 1.91 -18.40
C THR A 216 -1.03 0.71 -18.83
N GLN A 217 -1.70 0.84 -19.98
CA GLN A 217 -2.67 -0.15 -20.45
C GLN A 217 -2.04 -1.52 -20.70
N ASN A 218 -0.86 -1.53 -21.31
CA ASN A 218 -0.09 -2.72 -21.59
C ASN A 218 0.81 -3.05 -20.39
N PRO A 219 0.67 -4.23 -19.77
CA PRO A 219 1.46 -4.60 -18.58
C PRO A 219 2.98 -4.54 -18.79
N ASN A 220 3.46 -4.75 -20.02
CA ASN A 220 4.90 -4.74 -20.32
C ASN A 220 5.51 -3.34 -20.33
N ASP A 221 4.68 -2.30 -20.48
CA ASP A 221 5.13 -0.91 -20.49
C ASP A 221 5.18 -0.32 -19.06
N ARG A 222 4.68 -1.06 -18.07
CA ARG A 222 4.78 -0.70 -16.65
C ARG A 222 6.18 -0.98 -16.15
N PRO A 223 6.72 -0.20 -15.20
CA PRO A 223 7.99 -0.51 -14.55
C PRO A 223 7.91 -1.87 -13.83
N ASP A 224 9.04 -2.51 -13.60
CA ASP A 224 9.12 -3.54 -12.57
C ASP A 224 9.33 -2.88 -11.20
N GLY A 225 9.26 -3.67 -10.13
CA GLY A 225 9.41 -3.14 -8.77
C GLY A 225 10.76 -2.44 -8.53
N CYS A 226 11.85 -2.91 -9.17
CA CYS A 226 13.17 -2.30 -9.01
C CYS A 226 13.22 -0.93 -9.68
N HIS A 227 12.72 -0.83 -10.91
CA HIS A 227 12.64 0.44 -11.62
C HIS A 227 11.69 1.42 -10.94
N LEU A 228 10.56 0.95 -10.41
CA LEU A 228 9.61 1.79 -9.67
C LEU A 228 10.27 2.43 -8.43
N ILE A 229 11.06 1.67 -7.68
CA ILE A 229 11.79 2.19 -6.51
C ILE A 229 12.75 3.30 -6.95
N GLN A 230 13.53 3.08 -8.02
CA GLN A 230 14.45 4.10 -8.54
C GLN A 230 13.72 5.39 -8.93
N MET A 231 12.59 5.27 -9.62
CA MET A 231 11.78 6.44 -9.99
C MET A 231 11.28 7.21 -8.76
N ILE A 232 10.91 6.50 -7.69
CA ILE A 232 10.44 7.12 -6.43
C ILE A 232 11.60 7.77 -5.67
N GLU A 233 12.77 7.14 -5.63
CA GLU A 233 13.97 7.72 -5.00
C GLU A 233 14.38 9.02 -5.69
N GLU A 234 14.29 9.08 -7.03
CA GLU A 234 14.49 10.30 -7.80
C GLU A 234 13.47 11.39 -7.47
N CYS A 235 12.24 11.04 -7.08
CA CYS A 235 11.26 12.02 -6.59
C CYS A 235 11.72 12.70 -5.29
N ILE A 236 12.31 11.92 -4.37
CA ILE A 236 12.64 12.38 -3.00
C ILE A 236 13.88 13.28 -2.98
N GLN A 237 14.80 13.13 -3.93
CA GLN A 237 16.05 13.89 -3.99
C GLN A 237 15.94 15.29 -4.62
N VAL A 238 14.74 15.67 -5.10
CA VAL A 238 14.52 16.91 -5.86
C VAL A 238 13.77 17.99 -5.06
N GLU A 239 13.40 17.71 -3.80
CA GLU A 239 12.86 18.67 -2.83
C GLU A 239 13.91 19.12 -1.80
#